data_AF-A0A401WUC3-F1
#
_entry.id   AF-A0A401WUC3-F1
#
_cell.length_a   1.000
_cell.length_b   1.000
_cell.length_c   1.000
_cell.angle_alpha   90.00
_cell.angle_beta   90.00
_cell.angle_gamma   90.00
#
_symmetry.space_group_name_H-M   'P 1'
#
loop_
_entity.id
_entity.type
_entity.pdbx_description
1 polymer ?
#
loop_
_entity_poly.entity_id
_entity_poly.type
_entity_poly.pdbx_seq_one_letter_code
_entity_poly.pdbx_strand_id
1 'polypeptide(L)'
;MEKHGFVSKVHRKKPHLKPMPRHIQKSNAGKSVIRSRVEHVFADQKSQTGLFIRTVGITRATMRIGLANIVYKMRRFLLLERINAIA
;
A
#
# COMPACT_ATOMS: atom_id res chain seq x y z
N MET A 1 -4.64 16.41 -16.51
CA MET A 1 -4.98 16.76 -15.11
C MET A 1 -5.51 18.18 -15.05
N GLU A 2 -4.72 19.20 -15.40
CA GLU A 2 -5.15 20.61 -15.38
C GLU A 2 -6.32 20.94 -16.30
N LYS A 3 -6.32 20.43 -17.55
CA LYS A 3 -7.43 20.63 -18.51
C LYS A 3 -8.80 20.12 -18.05
N HIS A 4 -8.86 19.31 -16.98
CA HIS A 4 -10.10 18.77 -16.42
C HIS A 4 -10.32 19.17 -14.95
N GLY A 5 -9.54 20.12 -14.41
CA GLY A 5 -9.66 20.57 -13.02
C GLY A 5 -9.24 19.54 -11.96
N PHE A 6 -8.55 18.46 -12.34
CA PHE A 6 -8.17 17.42 -11.38
C PHE A 6 -6.95 17.82 -10.55
N VAL A 7 -7.09 17.74 -9.22
CA VAL A 7 -6.00 17.98 -8.27
C VAL A 7 -5.13 16.72 -8.14
N SER A 8 -3.83 16.86 -8.41
CA SER A 8 -2.89 15.74 -8.30
C SER A 8 -2.71 15.26 -6.86
N LYS A 9 -3.19 14.05 -6.58
CA LYS A 9 -2.97 13.33 -5.32
C LYS A 9 -1.66 12.53 -5.30
N VAL A 10 -0.84 12.64 -6.34
CA VAL A 10 0.45 11.93 -6.44
C VAL A 10 1.51 12.61 -5.59
N HIS A 11 2.43 11.84 -5.01
CA HIS A 11 3.59 12.36 -4.29
C HIS A 11 4.49 13.18 -5.22
N ARG A 12 4.97 14.32 -4.74
CA ARG A 12 5.98 15.11 -5.46
C ARG A 12 7.37 14.62 -5.09
N LYS A 13 8.21 14.38 -6.09
CA LYS A 13 9.61 13.99 -5.93
C LYS A 13 10.41 15.11 -5.25
N LYS A 14 11.38 14.72 -4.42
CA LYS A 14 12.35 15.67 -3.83
C LYS A 14 13.18 16.32 -4.94
N PRO A 15 13.39 17.65 -4.92
CA PRO A 15 14.29 18.31 -5.86
C PRO A 15 15.74 17.85 -5.69
N HIS A 16 16.48 17.77 -6.79
CA HIS A 16 17.88 17.33 -6.76
C HIS A 16 18.74 18.32 -5.97
N LEU A 17 19.59 17.78 -5.08
CA LEU A 17 20.52 18.52 -4.21
C LEU A 17 19.89 19.61 -3.32
N LYS A 18 18.57 19.67 -3.21
CA LYS A 18 17.86 20.68 -2.39
C LYS A 18 16.99 20.00 -1.32
N PRO A 19 16.80 20.65 -0.14
CA PRO A 19 15.86 20.16 0.84
C PRO A 19 14.43 20.20 0.30
N MET A 20 13.56 19.33 0.81
CA MET A 20 12.16 19.30 0.40
C MET A 20 11.45 20.55 0.97
N PRO A 21 10.76 21.36 0.16
CA PRO A 21 9.98 22.48 0.66
C PRO A 21 8.93 22.00 1.68
N ARG A 22 8.78 22.72 2.80
CA ARG A 22 7.87 22.33 3.91
C ARG A 22 6.43 22.09 3.45
N HIS A 23 5.92 22.89 2.51
CA HIS A 23 4.56 22.72 1.99
C HIS A 23 4.39 21.41 1.19
N ILE A 24 5.41 21.01 0.42
CA ILE A 24 5.44 19.73 -0.31
C ILE A 24 5.53 18.58 0.68
N GLN A 25 6.38 18.70 1.70
CA GLN A 25 6.54 17.69 2.73
C GLN A 25 5.23 17.42 3.47
N LYS A 26 4.52 18.46 3.90
CA LYS A 26 3.19 18.33 4.54
C LYS A 26 2.17 17.65 3.61
N SER A 27 2.12 18.08 2.34
CA SER A 27 1.24 17.46 1.34
C SER A 27 1.57 15.97 1.13
N ASN A 28 2.86 15.63 1.02
CA ASN A 28 3.32 14.27 0.87
C ASN A 28 3.03 13.43 2.11
N ALA A 29 3.19 13.97 3.33
CA ALA A 29 2.85 13.29 4.57
C ALA A 29 1.36 12.91 4.61
N GLY A 30 0.46 13.84 4.27
CA GLY A 30 -0.98 13.56 4.18
C GLY A 30 -1.30 12.46 3.16
N LYS A 31 -0.64 12.48 2.00
CA LYS A 31 -0.75 11.41 0.98
C LYS A 31 -0.20 10.07 1.48
N SER A 32 0.89 10.08 2.24
CA SER A 32 1.53 8.87 2.80
C SER A 32 0.67 8.20 3.87
N VAL A 33 -0.11 8.94 4.65
CA VAL A 33 -1.05 8.35 5.62
C VAL A 33 -2.03 7.41 4.93
N ILE A 34 -2.61 7.82 3.81
CA ILE A 34 -3.54 6.98 3.04
C ILE A 34 -2.79 5.83 2.39
N ARG A 35 -1.66 6.13 1.75
CA ARG A 35 -0.85 5.15 1.01
C ARG A 35 -0.34 4.02 1.92
N SER A 36 0.11 4.34 3.13
CA SER A 36 0.63 3.37 4.10
C SER A 36 -0.39 2.29 4.48
N ARG A 37 -1.68 2.64 4.59
CA ARG A 37 -2.75 1.68 4.89
C ARG A 37 -2.88 0.58 3.84
N VAL A 38 -2.53 0.89 2.59
CA VAL A 38 -2.58 -0.04 1.46
C VAL A 38 -1.23 -0.73 1.28
N GLU A 39 -0.15 0.05 1.23
CA GLU A 39 1.20 -0.47 0.98
C GLU A 39 1.69 -1.42 2.06
N HIS A 40 1.30 -1.20 3.32
CA HIS A 40 1.66 -2.13 4.40
C HIS A 40 1.08 -3.53 4.15
N VAL A 41 -0.17 -3.62 3.69
CA VAL A 41 -0.81 -4.89 3.34
C VAL A 41 -0.05 -5.56 2.20
N PHE A 42 0.27 -4.81 1.15
CA PHE A 42 1.01 -5.33 0.01
C PHE A 42 2.43 -5.77 0.35
N ALA A 43 3.12 -5.04 1.24
CA ALA A 43 4.46 -5.39 1.69
C ALA A 43 4.45 -6.70 2.48
N ASP A 44 3.49 -6.88 3.39
CA ASP A 44 3.32 -8.14 4.11
C ASP A 44 3.00 -9.28 3.14
N GLN A 45 2.01 -9.12 2.26
CA GLN A 45 1.68 -10.13 1.26
C GLN A 45 2.88 -10.51 0.39
N LYS A 46 3.65 -9.53 -0.07
CA LYS A 46 4.81 -9.79 -0.93
C LYS A 46 5.93 -10.51 -0.18
N SER A 47 6.24 -10.09 1.05
CA SER A 47 7.27 -10.75 1.86
C SER A 47 6.88 -12.18 2.23
N GLN A 48 5.61 -12.40 2.54
CA GLN A 48 5.13 -13.65 3.11
C GLN A 48 4.65 -14.69 2.11
N THR A 49 4.24 -14.26 0.91
CA THR A 49 3.74 -15.18 -0.13
C THR A 49 4.59 -15.15 -1.40
N GLY A 50 5.68 -14.37 -1.41
CA GLY A 50 6.46 -14.14 -2.62
C GLY A 50 5.60 -13.58 -3.76
N LEU A 51 4.58 -12.75 -3.42
CA LEU A 51 3.50 -12.41 -4.34
C LEU A 51 4.04 -11.80 -5.63
N PHE A 52 3.98 -12.60 -6.70
CA PHE A 52 4.41 -12.22 -8.02
C PHE A 52 3.40 -12.72 -9.05
N ILE A 53 2.71 -11.78 -9.70
CA ILE A 53 1.62 -12.08 -10.62
C ILE A 53 2.20 -12.08 -12.03
N ARG A 54 2.65 -13.26 -12.48
CA ARG A 54 2.97 -13.55 -13.88
C ARG A 54 2.11 -14.70 -14.38
N THR A 55 0.81 -14.43 -14.53
CA THR A 55 -0.17 -15.42 -15.02
C THR A 55 -0.80 -14.96 -16.32
N VAL A 56 -1.04 -15.91 -17.22
CA VAL A 56 -1.84 -15.67 -18.43
C VAL A 56 -3.32 -15.70 -18.06
N GLY A 57 -4.02 -14.59 -18.28
CA GLY A 57 -5.46 -14.45 -18.04
C GLY A 57 -5.83 -13.77 -16.72
N ILE A 58 -6.81 -12.88 -16.79
CA ILE A 58 -7.30 -12.06 -15.66
C ILE A 58 -7.82 -12.93 -14.53
N THR A 59 -8.59 -13.98 -14.84
CA THR A 59 -9.17 -14.88 -13.82
C THR A 59 -8.10 -15.53 -12.94
N ARG A 60 -6.97 -15.95 -13.52
CA ARG A 60 -5.85 -16.53 -12.78
C ARG A 60 -5.13 -15.49 -11.91
N ALA A 61 -4.99 -14.27 -12.41
CA ALA A 61 -4.44 -13.16 -11.64
C ALA A 61 -5.34 -12.82 -10.43
N THR A 62 -6.65 -12.73 -10.66
CA THR A 62 -7.64 -12.47 -9.61
C THR A 62 -7.62 -13.56 -8.54
N MET A 63 -7.54 -14.84 -8.92
CA MET A 63 -7.42 -15.94 -7.97
C MET A 63 -6.16 -15.81 -7.10
N ARG A 64 -5.00 -15.54 -7.70
CA ARG A 64 -3.74 -15.34 -6.95
C ARG A 64 -3.82 -14.19 -5.95
N ILE A 65 -4.37 -13.05 -6.37
CA ILE A 65 -4.61 -11.89 -5.50
C ILE A 65 -5.58 -12.26 -4.37
N GLY A 66 -6.67 -12.96 -4.69
CA GLY A 66 -7.67 -13.41 -3.73
C GLY A 66 -7.07 -14.29 -2.64
N LEU A 67 -6.24 -15.26 -3.01
CA LEU A 67 -5.56 -16.15 -2.05
C LEU A 67 -4.61 -15.36 -1.14
N ALA A 68 -3.79 -14.45 -1.69
CA ALA A 68 -2.92 -13.59 -0.87
C ALA A 68 -3.72 -12.71 0.11
N ASN A 69 -4.89 -12.22 -0.30
CA ASN A 69 -5.80 -11.47 0.58
C ASN A 69 -6.36 -12.32 1.71
N ILE A 70 -6.81 -13.55 1.43
CA ILE A 70 -7.34 -14.47 2.45
C ILE A 70 -6.25 -14.78 3.49
N VAL A 71 -5.05 -15.13 3.03
CA VAL A 71 -3.91 -15.46 3.88
C VAL A 71 -3.51 -14.27 4.76
N TYR A 72 -3.47 -13.05 4.22
CA TYR A 72 -3.21 -11.85 5.01
C TYR A 72 -4.27 -11.64 6.10
N LYS A 73 -5.56 -11.77 5.76
CA LYS A 73 -6.67 -11.58 6.72
C LYS A 73 -6.61 -12.59 7.87
N MET A 74 -6.38 -13.88 7.58
CA MET A 74 -6.27 -14.92 8.61
C MET A 74 -5.10 -14.65 9.57
N ARG A 75 -3.93 -14.31 9.02
CA ARG A 75 -2.74 -14.00 9.85
C ARG A 75 -2.93 -12.76 10.69
N ARG A 76 -3.48 -11.70 10.10
CA ARG A 76 -3.80 -10.47 10.81
C ARG A 76 -4.79 -10.72 11.94
N PHE A 77 -5.82 -11.54 11.70
CA PHE A 77 -6.77 -11.91 12.74
C PHE A 77 -6.08 -12.57 13.93
N LEU A 78 -5.27 -13.61 13.69
CA LEU A 78 -4.52 -14.30 14.75
C LEU A 78 -3.58 -13.35 15.52
N LEU A 79 -2.93 -12.40 14.83
CA LEU A 79 -2.10 -11.39 15.49
C LEU A 79 -2.93 -10.50 16.42
N LEU A 80 -4.08 -10.01 15.96
CA LEU A 80 -4.96 -9.17 16.76
C LEU A 80 -5.51 -9.91 17.98
N GLU A 81 -5.93 -11.16 17.81
CA GLU A 81 -6.37 -12.02 18.92
C GLU A 81 -5.25 -12.20 19.97
N ARG A 82 -4.01 -12.43 19.53
CA ARG A 82 -2.86 -12.54 20.44
C ARG A 82 -2.59 -11.24 21.21
N ILE A 83 -2.67 -10.09 20.53
CA ILE A 83 -2.48 -8.79 21.18
C ILE A 83 -3.59 -8.55 22.21
N ASN A 84 -4.85 -8.85 21.86
CA ASN A 84 -5.98 -8.70 22.76
C ASN A 84 -5.90 -9.63 23.98
N ALA A 85 -5.32 -10.82 23.83
CA ALA A 85 -5.15 -11.78 24.93
C ALA A 85 -4.00 -11.43 25.89
N ILE A 86 -3.07 -10.56 25.47
CA ILE A 86 -1.92 -10.10 26.27
C ILE A 86 -2.22 -8.74 26.95
N ALA A 87 -3.19 -7.99 26.41
CA ALA A 87 -3.65 -6.71 26.95
C ALA A 87 -4.62 -6.89 28.13
#